data_AF-A0A3D5MP57-F1
#
_entry.id   AF-A0A3D5MP57-F1
#
_cell.length_a   1.000
_cell.length_b   1.000
_cell.length_c   1.000
_cell.angle_alpha   90.00
_cell.angle_beta   90.00
_cell.angle_gamma   90.00
#
_symmetry.space_group_name_H-M   'P 1'
#
loop_
_entity.id
_entity.type
_entity.pdbx_description
1 polymer ?
#
loop_
_entity_poly.entity_id
_entity_poly.type
_entity_poly.pdbx_seq_one_letter_code
_entity_poly.pdbx_strand_id
1 'polypeptide(L)'
;MTVSVPGWWAAAASGRLVGLSTSDDSRSFSWAVDPPAELYLAAGPYKTAVLTTARGVTLRTFFYPLGAEHAAAYLREAERMLDFFSEAFGPYPYPNLTLVEVSRFYFGGLSARSLVLLDKTWLHDPETEAGPRELLAHEISHQWWGEVVPVREDPEWYLWEGLATYSEALYGEARDGPAELVRQMRGKAESFRADAVRHPGWSIREANVRTEDWHDRFIYEKGAWVFHMLRFLLGDEAFSGLVRSFALDYAGRQPSSADLARLIAEAARKNPNRAYLESYIARWVDGTETVDFCLKEVAAARRSDGRVVLEFVLEDAGGGSFPQVEVCVTCRDGSTFTFLTTGPGRHSVHLAGLPARIEIDPDFKVLDLRRGNNLYHGVGGLFVSEETLRRAGLCLAAGLALAAAGLLRRVRRRRAGPVTPPVAAPR
;
A
#
# COMPACT_ATOMS: atom_id res chain seq x y z
N MET A 1 22.99 -1.09 29.29
CA MET A 1 22.89 -2.55 29.51
C MET A 1 24.22 -3.21 29.16
N THR A 2 24.65 -4.25 29.88
CA THR A 2 25.78 -5.11 29.48
C THR A 2 25.32 -6.56 29.38
N VAL A 3 25.68 -7.25 28.30
CA VAL A 3 25.32 -8.65 28.04
C VAL A 3 26.58 -9.45 27.76
N SER A 4 26.77 -10.54 28.51
CA SER A 4 27.88 -11.49 28.32
C SER A 4 27.37 -12.76 27.66
N VAL A 5 28.07 -13.21 26.62
CA VAL A 5 27.74 -14.41 25.82
C VAL A 5 28.99 -15.28 25.65
N PRO A 6 28.86 -16.57 25.26
CA PRO A 6 30.01 -17.39 24.92
C PRO A 6 30.92 -16.74 23.86
N GLY A 7 32.21 -17.04 23.86
CA GLY A 7 33.21 -16.39 23.00
C GLY A 7 32.92 -16.46 21.50
N TRP A 8 32.16 -17.48 21.07
CA TRP A 8 31.74 -17.71 19.70
C TRP A 8 30.38 -17.08 19.34
N TRP A 9 29.76 -16.34 20.26
CA TRP A 9 28.51 -15.59 20.06
C TRP A 9 28.78 -14.09 19.90
N ALA A 10 27.75 -13.39 19.44
CA ALA A 10 27.62 -11.95 19.55
C ALA A 10 26.23 -11.58 20.07
N ALA A 11 26.11 -10.41 20.68
CA ALA A 11 24.85 -9.87 21.18
C ALA A 11 24.61 -8.48 20.60
N ALA A 12 23.41 -8.29 20.04
CA ALA A 12 22.90 -7.05 19.49
C ALA A 12 21.73 -6.56 20.34
N ALA A 13 21.66 -5.27 20.63
CA ALA A 13 20.55 -4.71 21.38
C ALA A 13 20.16 -3.33 20.86
N SER A 14 19.01 -2.82 21.29
CA SER A 14 18.62 -1.43 21.07
C SER A 14 19.71 -0.47 21.55
N GLY A 15 19.90 0.62 20.82
CA GLY A 15 20.84 1.69 21.16
C GLY A 15 22.23 1.56 20.54
N ARG A 16 23.17 2.32 21.09
CA ARG A 16 24.55 2.41 20.65
C ARG A 16 25.45 1.44 21.41
N LEU A 17 26.26 0.67 20.68
CA LEU A 17 27.33 -0.13 21.26
C LEU A 17 28.42 0.81 21.80
N VAL A 18 28.61 0.83 23.12
CA VAL A 18 29.57 1.71 23.83
C VAL A 18 30.72 0.94 24.46
N GLY A 19 30.67 -0.38 24.49
CA GLY A 19 31.75 -1.21 25.00
C GLY A 19 31.71 -2.62 24.44
N LEU A 20 32.89 -3.18 24.19
CA LEU A 20 33.11 -4.58 23.84
C LEU A 20 34.34 -5.06 24.60
N SER A 21 34.18 -6.11 25.41
CA SER A 21 35.30 -6.84 26.01
C SER A 21 35.26 -8.31 25.59
N THR A 22 36.43 -8.94 25.50
CA THR A 22 36.58 -10.34 25.09
C THR A 22 37.57 -11.02 26.02
N SER A 23 37.25 -12.26 26.37
CA SER A 23 38.06 -13.20 27.14
C SER A 23 38.06 -14.55 26.40
N ASP A 24 38.88 -15.50 26.84
CA ASP A 24 39.02 -16.79 26.17
C ASP A 24 37.68 -17.53 26.00
N ASP A 25 36.78 -17.44 26.99
CA ASP A 25 35.50 -18.16 27.00
C ASP A 25 34.28 -17.27 26.72
N SER A 26 34.40 -15.94 26.79
CA SER A 26 33.24 -15.04 26.75
C SER A 26 33.50 -13.70 26.07
N ARG A 27 32.42 -13.11 25.53
CA ARG A 27 32.37 -11.75 25.01
C ARG A 27 31.29 -10.96 25.72
N SER A 28 31.58 -9.72 26.12
CA SER A 28 30.62 -8.82 26.75
C SER A 28 30.39 -7.57 25.91
N PHE A 29 29.13 -7.23 25.69
CA PHE A 29 28.69 -6.10 24.90
C PHE A 29 27.93 -5.11 25.78
N SER A 30 28.36 -3.86 25.80
CA SER A 30 27.69 -2.77 26.53
C SER A 30 26.97 -1.85 25.56
N TRP A 31 25.66 -1.70 25.74
CA TRP A 31 24.76 -0.91 24.92
C TRP A 31 24.16 0.24 25.73
N ALA A 32 24.13 1.44 25.14
CA ALA A 32 23.52 2.64 25.69
C ALA A 32 22.33 3.06 24.83
N VAL A 33 21.16 3.15 25.44
CA VAL A 33 19.90 3.58 24.81
C VAL A 33 19.62 5.00 25.27
N ASP A 34 19.68 5.95 24.34
CA ASP A 34 19.48 7.37 24.60
C ASP A 34 18.80 8.02 23.37
N PRO A 35 17.61 8.62 23.50
CA PRO A 35 16.78 8.72 24.71
C PRO A 35 16.27 7.36 25.22
N PRO A 36 15.80 7.25 26.47
CA PRO A 36 15.26 6.01 27.02
C PRO A 36 14.17 5.40 26.13
N ALA A 37 14.22 4.09 25.95
CA ALA A 37 13.36 3.32 25.08
C ALA A 37 13.11 1.92 25.64
N GLU A 38 12.18 1.19 25.03
CA GLU A 38 12.11 -0.25 25.18
C GLU A 38 13.40 -0.93 24.70
N LEU A 39 13.75 -2.00 25.39
CA LEU A 39 15.01 -2.70 25.20
C LEU A 39 14.75 -4.04 24.53
N TYR A 40 15.26 -4.17 23.31
CA TYR A 40 15.28 -5.42 22.57
C TYR A 40 16.71 -5.96 22.54
N LEU A 41 16.83 -7.29 22.59
CA LEU A 41 18.10 -8.00 22.62
C LEU A 41 18.00 -9.27 21.78
N ALA A 42 19.02 -9.52 20.97
CA ALA A 42 19.23 -10.77 20.28
C ALA A 42 20.68 -11.22 20.48
N ALA A 43 20.87 -12.52 20.73
CA ALA A 43 22.18 -13.10 20.94
C ALA A 43 22.27 -14.47 20.25
N GLY A 44 23.39 -14.72 19.59
CA GLY A 44 23.58 -15.94 18.82
C GLY A 44 24.95 -16.02 18.15
N PRO A 45 25.23 -17.12 17.43
CA PRO A 45 26.46 -17.31 16.66
C PRO A 45 26.51 -16.44 15.39
N TYR A 46 26.41 -15.12 15.55
CA TYR A 46 26.33 -14.18 14.44
C TYR A 46 27.70 -13.87 13.82
N LYS A 47 27.68 -13.63 12.51
CA LYS A 47 28.70 -12.87 11.79
C LYS A 47 28.26 -11.40 11.74
N THR A 48 29.22 -10.51 11.91
CA THR A 48 28.97 -9.07 11.95
C THR A 48 29.61 -8.37 10.76
N ALA A 49 28.84 -7.56 10.05
CA ALA A 49 29.36 -6.60 9.07
C ALA A 49 29.01 -5.18 9.50
N VAL A 50 29.83 -4.20 9.10
CA VAL A 50 29.67 -2.79 9.45
C VAL A 50 29.89 -1.93 8.21
N LEU A 51 29.07 -0.90 8.06
CA LEU A 51 29.22 0.16 7.07
C LEU A 51 29.02 1.51 7.79
N THR A 52 29.82 2.52 7.47
CA THR A 52 29.58 3.90 7.95
C THR A 52 29.09 4.72 6.78
N THR A 53 27.92 5.34 6.91
CA THR A 53 27.31 6.12 5.84
C THR A 53 28.04 7.44 5.63
N ALA A 54 27.79 8.09 4.49
CA ALA A 54 28.31 9.43 4.22
C ALA A 54 27.87 10.49 5.27
N ARG A 55 26.74 10.25 5.96
CA ARG A 55 26.21 11.10 7.04
C ARG A 55 26.74 10.73 8.42
N GLY A 56 27.68 9.78 8.52
CA GLY A 56 28.31 9.36 9.77
C GLY A 56 27.49 8.38 10.60
N VAL A 57 26.40 7.81 10.06
CA VAL A 57 25.60 6.78 10.75
C VAL A 57 26.31 5.44 10.62
N THR A 58 26.46 4.71 11.73
CA THR A 58 27.04 3.36 11.70
C THR A 58 25.95 2.31 11.48
N LEU A 59 25.96 1.64 10.33
CA LEU A 59 25.12 0.51 10.03
C LEU A 59 25.82 -0.79 10.41
N ARG A 60 25.10 -1.73 11.02
CA ARG A 60 25.64 -3.03 11.43
C ARG A 60 24.67 -4.15 11.15
N THR A 61 25.17 -5.31 10.73
CA THR A 61 24.38 -6.55 10.71
C THR A 61 24.87 -7.53 11.77
N PHE A 62 23.96 -8.34 12.30
CA PHE A 62 24.23 -9.54 13.07
C PHE A 62 23.44 -10.69 12.46
N PHE A 63 24.03 -11.36 11.46
CA PHE A 63 23.38 -12.42 10.70
C PHE A 63 23.99 -13.77 11.03
N TYR A 64 23.20 -14.84 11.03
CA TYR A 64 23.72 -16.20 11.17
C TYR A 64 24.67 -16.52 10.01
N PRO A 65 25.57 -17.52 10.15
CA PRO A 65 26.61 -17.75 9.17
C PRO A 65 26.11 -17.97 7.73
N LEU A 66 24.90 -18.50 7.55
CA LEU A 66 24.28 -18.65 6.23
C LEU A 66 23.79 -17.29 5.68
N GLY A 67 22.98 -16.54 6.44
CA GLY A 67 22.47 -15.24 6.01
C GLY A 67 23.56 -14.17 5.85
N ALA A 68 24.73 -14.36 6.45
CA ALA A 68 25.85 -13.43 6.38
C ALA A 68 26.34 -13.12 4.95
N GLU A 69 26.06 -13.98 3.97
CA GLU A 69 26.36 -13.70 2.56
C GLU A 69 25.63 -12.45 2.03
N HIS A 70 24.44 -12.16 2.55
CA HIS A 70 23.65 -10.99 2.15
C HIS A 70 23.99 -9.72 2.93
N ALA A 71 24.84 -9.78 3.96
CA ALA A 71 25.09 -8.67 4.89
C ALA A 71 25.50 -7.36 4.19
N ALA A 72 26.36 -7.43 3.18
CA ALA A 72 26.79 -6.24 2.45
C ALA A 72 25.66 -5.60 1.63
N ALA A 73 24.77 -6.40 1.04
CA ALA A 73 23.62 -5.91 0.28
C ALA A 73 22.60 -5.22 1.20
N TYR A 74 22.32 -5.82 2.37
CA TYR A 74 21.47 -5.20 3.39
C TYR A 74 22.02 -3.87 3.91
N LEU A 75 23.33 -3.77 4.15
CA LEU A 75 23.95 -2.51 4.60
C LEU A 75 23.81 -1.39 3.55
N ARG A 76 24.00 -1.70 2.26
CA ARG A 76 23.82 -0.72 1.18
C ARG A 76 22.36 -0.30 1.01
N GLU A 77 21.44 -1.26 1.06
CA GLU A 77 20.02 -0.95 0.90
C GLU A 77 19.49 -0.15 2.09
N ALA A 78 19.92 -0.48 3.31
CA ALA A 78 19.60 0.31 4.51
C ALA A 78 20.17 1.74 4.45
N GLU A 79 21.36 1.94 3.88
CA GLU A 79 21.91 3.28 3.64
C GLU A 79 21.01 4.09 2.69
N ARG A 80 20.59 3.50 1.55
CA ARG A 80 19.68 4.16 0.60
C ARG A 80 18.34 4.52 1.24
N MET A 81 17.76 3.60 2.02
CA MET A 81 16.49 3.83 2.72
C MET A 81 16.63 4.94 3.78
N LEU A 82 17.71 4.94 4.55
CA LEU A 82 17.98 5.98 5.54
C LEU A 82 18.16 7.35 4.88
N ASP A 83 18.84 7.43 3.74
CA ASP A 83 18.98 8.68 2.99
C ASP A 83 17.62 9.18 2.50
N PHE A 84 16.83 8.31 1.87
CA PHE A 84 15.50 8.65 1.38
C PHE A 84 14.57 9.13 2.50
N PHE A 85 14.44 8.37 3.58
CA PHE A 85 13.57 8.73 4.70
C PHE A 85 14.08 9.97 5.46
N SER A 86 15.40 10.19 5.50
CA SER A 86 15.96 11.42 6.07
C SER A 86 15.56 12.66 5.26
N GLU A 87 15.47 12.53 3.94
CA GLU A 87 15.02 13.62 3.05
C GLU A 87 13.51 13.83 3.15
N ALA A 88 12.74 12.74 3.18
CA ALA A 88 11.28 12.78 3.21
C ALA A 88 10.72 13.26 4.56
N PHE A 89 11.24 12.73 5.67
CA PHE A 89 10.64 12.90 7.00
C PHE A 89 11.47 13.80 7.93
N GLY A 90 12.74 14.02 7.60
CA GLY A 90 13.68 14.79 8.41
C GLY A 90 14.86 13.94 8.91
N PRO A 91 15.93 14.55 9.42
CA PRO A 91 17.19 13.85 9.68
C PRO A 91 17.05 12.64 10.61
N TYR A 92 17.69 11.52 10.26
CA TYR A 92 17.82 10.37 11.16
C TYR A 92 18.56 10.78 12.46
N PRO A 93 17.95 10.65 13.64
CA PRO A 93 18.49 11.24 14.86
C PRO A 93 19.48 10.34 15.61
N TYR A 94 19.61 9.07 15.22
CA TYR A 94 20.43 8.10 15.95
C TYR A 94 21.82 7.92 15.30
N PRO A 95 22.87 7.65 16.08
CA PRO A 95 24.23 7.49 15.55
C PRO A 95 24.45 6.15 14.83
N ASN A 96 23.53 5.20 14.96
CA ASN A 96 23.63 3.87 14.37
C ASN A 96 22.27 3.27 14.05
N LEU A 97 22.28 2.25 13.19
CA LEU A 97 21.17 1.33 12.96
C LEU A 97 21.72 -0.09 12.85
N THR A 98 21.14 -1.02 13.60
CA THR A 98 21.57 -2.43 13.63
C THR A 98 20.48 -3.33 13.05
N LEU A 99 20.78 -4.13 12.05
CA LEU A 99 19.89 -5.18 11.52
C LEU A 99 20.30 -6.53 12.10
N VAL A 100 19.36 -7.30 12.61
CA VAL A 100 19.64 -8.59 13.27
C VAL A 100 18.77 -9.69 12.70
N GLU A 101 19.40 -10.78 12.31
CA GLU A 101 18.68 -11.99 11.94
C GLU A 101 18.14 -12.68 13.19
N VAL A 102 16.85 -12.97 13.20
CA VAL A 102 16.18 -13.76 14.23
C VAL A 102 15.49 -14.97 13.61
N SER A 103 15.14 -15.96 14.43
CA SER A 103 14.46 -17.18 13.98
C SER A 103 13.16 -17.38 14.74
N ARG A 104 12.13 -17.87 14.03
CA ARG A 104 10.79 -18.14 14.60
C ARG A 104 10.14 -16.87 15.13
N PHE A 105 10.25 -15.81 14.35
CA PHE A 105 9.71 -14.51 14.68
C PHE A 105 8.40 -14.31 13.91
N TYR A 106 7.31 -14.10 14.65
CA TYR A 106 5.95 -14.22 14.12
C TYR A 106 5.57 -13.09 13.14
N PHE A 107 6.21 -11.93 13.28
CA PHE A 107 5.81 -10.67 12.64
C PHE A 107 6.53 -10.38 11.31
N GLY A 108 7.41 -11.26 10.84
CA GLY A 108 8.29 -11.00 9.69
C GLY A 108 9.47 -10.08 10.04
N GLY A 109 9.19 -8.93 10.65
CA GLY A 109 10.16 -8.00 11.21
C GLY A 109 9.65 -7.31 12.48
N LEU A 110 10.56 -6.67 13.22
CA LEU A 110 10.23 -5.76 14.31
C LEU A 110 11.28 -4.66 14.38
N SER A 111 10.81 -3.43 14.42
CA SER A 111 11.66 -2.26 14.60
C SER A 111 11.64 -1.82 16.06
N ALA A 112 12.82 -1.52 16.56
CA ALA A 112 13.05 -0.84 17.82
C ALA A 112 14.05 0.30 17.59
N ARG A 113 14.21 1.20 18.55
CA ARG A 113 15.16 2.32 18.42
C ARG A 113 16.55 1.84 18.03
N SER A 114 17.02 2.27 16.85
CA SER A 114 18.31 1.92 16.26
C SER A 114 18.58 0.41 16.05
N LEU A 115 17.51 -0.41 16.03
CA LEU A 115 17.57 -1.86 15.88
C LEU A 115 16.40 -2.37 15.04
N VAL A 116 16.65 -3.21 14.05
CA VAL A 116 15.63 -3.93 13.30
C VAL A 116 15.90 -5.42 13.43
N LEU A 117 14.91 -6.18 13.88
CA LEU A 117 14.92 -7.63 13.89
C LEU A 117 14.23 -8.14 12.62
N LEU A 118 14.87 -9.06 11.91
CA LEU A 118 14.37 -9.64 10.66
C LEU A 118 14.29 -11.16 10.81
N ASP A 119 13.11 -11.75 10.56
CA ASP A 119 13.01 -13.19 10.54
C ASP A 119 13.83 -13.76 9.37
N LYS A 120 14.57 -14.84 9.65
CA LYS A 120 15.42 -15.52 8.67
C LYS A 120 14.69 -15.94 7.39
N THR A 121 13.38 -16.16 7.43
CA THR A 121 12.60 -16.56 6.25
C THR A 121 12.52 -15.45 5.20
N TRP A 122 12.83 -14.22 5.59
CA TRP A 122 12.90 -13.07 4.70
C TRP A 122 14.33 -12.72 4.28
N LEU A 123 15.36 -13.42 4.78
CA LEU A 123 16.75 -13.10 4.44
C LEU A 123 17.16 -13.65 3.07
N HIS A 124 16.81 -12.88 2.05
CA HIS A 124 17.25 -13.02 0.67
C HIS A 124 18.00 -11.77 0.22
N ASP A 125 18.66 -11.82 -0.93
CA ASP A 125 19.32 -10.64 -1.49
C ASP A 125 18.29 -9.50 -1.73
N PRO A 126 18.37 -8.38 -0.97
CA PRO A 126 17.42 -7.29 -1.09
C PRO A 126 17.56 -6.55 -2.42
N GLU A 127 18.66 -6.69 -3.16
CA GLU A 127 18.85 -6.02 -4.45
C GLU A 127 18.08 -6.75 -5.58
N THR A 128 17.56 -7.95 -5.35
CA THR A 128 16.76 -8.73 -6.32
C THR A 128 15.27 -8.43 -6.27
N GLU A 129 14.52 -8.74 -7.33
CA GLU A 129 13.05 -8.61 -7.37
C GLU A 129 12.35 -9.39 -6.26
N ALA A 130 12.89 -10.55 -5.87
CA ALA A 130 12.38 -11.38 -4.79
C ALA A 130 12.85 -10.95 -3.39
N GLY A 131 13.66 -9.89 -3.28
CA GLY A 131 14.20 -9.41 -2.01
C GLY A 131 13.12 -8.78 -1.12
N PRO A 132 13.26 -8.85 0.22
CA PRO A 132 12.25 -8.40 1.18
C PRO A 132 12.24 -6.86 1.36
N ARG A 133 12.34 -6.10 0.28
CA ARG A 133 12.57 -4.65 0.35
C ARG A 133 11.41 -3.87 0.93
N GLU A 134 10.19 -4.29 0.62
CA GLU A 134 8.98 -3.71 1.21
C GLU A 134 9.06 -3.85 2.74
N LEU A 135 9.33 -5.06 3.25
CA LEU A 135 9.53 -5.30 4.67
C LEU A 135 10.71 -4.47 5.24
N LEU A 136 11.86 -4.44 4.58
CA LEU A 136 13.00 -3.66 5.08
C LEU A 136 12.70 -2.15 5.12
N ALA A 137 12.02 -1.62 4.11
CA ALA A 137 11.57 -0.23 4.07
C ALA A 137 10.58 0.06 5.21
N HIS A 138 9.63 -0.85 5.43
CA HIS A 138 8.68 -0.79 6.54
C HIS A 138 9.41 -0.66 7.88
N GLU A 139 10.28 -1.63 8.20
CA GLU A 139 10.98 -1.67 9.48
C GLU A 139 11.94 -0.49 9.68
N ILE A 140 12.62 -0.02 8.63
CA ILE A 140 13.50 1.15 8.74
C ILE A 140 12.69 2.44 8.87
N SER A 141 11.53 2.54 8.22
CA SER A 141 10.67 3.73 8.35
C SER A 141 10.16 3.92 9.78
N HIS A 142 10.02 2.83 10.55
CA HIS A 142 9.64 2.92 11.95
C HIS A 142 10.63 3.67 12.84
N GLN A 143 11.86 3.87 12.35
CA GLN A 143 12.79 4.75 13.05
C GLN A 143 12.28 6.20 13.12
N TRP A 144 11.38 6.61 12.24
CA TRP A 144 10.61 7.85 12.35
C TRP A 144 9.24 7.59 12.98
N TRP A 145 8.50 6.62 12.44
CA TRP A 145 7.14 6.29 12.88
C TRP A 145 7.18 5.26 14.01
N GLY A 146 6.88 5.64 15.24
CA GLY A 146 6.97 4.78 16.42
C GLY A 146 8.20 5.10 17.29
N GLU A 147 9.34 5.44 16.68
CA GLU A 147 10.55 5.79 17.44
C GLU A 147 10.79 7.31 17.58
N VAL A 148 10.79 8.10 16.50
CA VAL A 148 10.86 9.58 16.64
C VAL A 148 9.52 10.12 17.09
N VAL A 149 8.45 9.69 16.42
CA VAL A 149 7.08 10.01 16.77
C VAL A 149 6.48 8.78 17.44
N PRO A 150 6.60 8.66 18.78
CA PRO A 150 5.98 7.54 19.49
C PRO A 150 4.47 7.59 19.31
N VAL A 151 3.81 6.45 19.27
CA VAL A 151 2.36 6.39 19.11
C VAL A 151 1.69 6.10 20.45
N ARG A 152 0.53 6.73 20.67
CA ARG A 152 -0.36 6.39 21.78
C ARG A 152 -1.00 5.05 21.45
N GLU A 153 -1.02 4.11 22.39
CA GLU A 153 -1.83 2.89 22.25
C GLU A 153 -3.29 3.23 21.88
N ASP A 154 -4.04 2.20 21.47
CA ASP A 154 -5.35 2.26 20.84
C ASP A 154 -6.17 3.56 21.03
N PRO A 155 -6.67 4.18 19.94
CA PRO A 155 -6.86 3.60 18.60
C PRO A 155 -6.03 4.29 17.49
N GLU A 156 -4.78 4.65 17.76
CA GLU A 156 -3.96 5.47 16.86
C GLU A 156 -2.88 4.69 16.08
N TRP A 157 -2.90 3.35 16.08
CA TRP A 157 -1.84 2.54 15.46
C TRP A 157 -1.68 2.76 13.96
N TYR A 158 -2.70 3.20 13.23
CA TYR A 158 -2.54 3.52 11.80
C TYR A 158 -1.56 4.68 11.54
N LEU A 159 -1.36 5.58 12.52
CA LEU A 159 -0.32 6.62 12.43
C LEU A 159 1.09 6.02 12.47
N TRP A 160 1.22 4.81 13.03
CA TRP A 160 2.46 4.06 13.07
C TRP A 160 2.56 3.15 11.84
N GLU A 161 1.68 2.15 11.80
CA GLU A 161 1.72 1.04 10.83
C GLU A 161 1.25 1.48 9.44
N GLY A 162 0.24 2.35 9.36
CA GLY A 162 -0.24 2.87 8.08
C GLY A 162 0.79 3.79 7.42
N LEU A 163 1.49 4.63 8.19
CA LEU A 163 2.59 5.45 7.67
C LEU A 163 3.79 4.61 7.26
N ALA A 164 4.16 3.58 8.05
CA ALA A 164 5.23 2.66 7.69
C ALA A 164 4.88 1.88 6.41
N THR A 165 3.66 1.36 6.32
CA THR A 165 3.13 0.67 5.14
C THR A 165 3.10 1.57 3.90
N TYR A 166 2.80 2.87 4.06
CA TYR A 166 2.88 3.81 2.94
C TYR A 166 4.32 4.19 2.57
N SER A 167 5.23 4.20 3.55
CA SER A 167 6.66 4.47 3.34
C SER A 167 7.32 3.42 2.44
N GLU A 168 6.85 2.18 2.48
CA GLU A 168 7.23 1.13 1.51
C GLU A 168 7.00 1.59 0.06
N ALA A 169 5.80 2.12 -0.20
CA ALA A 169 5.36 2.53 -1.52
C ALA A 169 6.05 3.82 -1.98
N LEU A 170 6.30 4.74 -1.04
CA LEU A 170 7.10 5.95 -1.30
C LEU A 170 8.56 5.61 -1.67
N TYR A 171 9.19 4.66 -0.97
CA TYR A 171 10.53 4.22 -1.30
C TYR A 171 10.57 3.48 -2.64
N GLY A 172 9.58 2.62 -2.90
CA GLY A 172 9.39 1.95 -4.20
C GLY A 172 9.25 2.95 -5.34
N GLU A 173 8.46 4.02 -5.16
CA GLU A 173 8.33 5.11 -6.13
C GLU A 173 9.65 5.81 -6.40
N ALA A 174 10.39 6.18 -5.34
CA ALA A 174 11.63 6.93 -5.47
C ALA A 174 12.71 6.14 -6.20
N ARG A 175 12.70 4.82 -6.04
CA ARG A 175 13.70 3.92 -6.59
C ARG A 175 13.36 3.40 -7.98
N ASP A 176 12.13 2.92 -8.16
CA ASP A 176 11.70 2.19 -9.36
C ASP A 176 10.66 2.97 -10.19
N GLY A 177 10.20 4.11 -9.70
CA GLY A 177 9.32 5.05 -10.40
C GLY A 177 7.83 4.89 -10.08
N PRO A 178 6.98 5.75 -10.66
CA PRO A 178 5.54 5.81 -10.32
C PRO A 178 4.77 4.52 -10.56
N ALA A 179 5.18 3.69 -11.52
CA ALA A 179 4.53 2.41 -11.78
C ALA A 179 4.64 1.43 -10.58
N GLU A 180 5.73 1.53 -9.81
CA GLU A 180 5.93 0.72 -8.61
C GLU A 180 5.02 1.16 -7.47
N LEU A 181 4.82 2.48 -7.29
CA LEU A 181 3.82 3.02 -6.38
C LEU A 181 2.43 2.46 -6.69
N VAL A 182 2.03 2.51 -7.97
CA VAL A 182 0.73 1.98 -8.44
C VAL A 182 0.62 0.48 -8.17
N ARG A 183 1.68 -0.30 -8.42
CA ARG A 183 1.71 -1.75 -8.16
C ARG A 183 1.47 -2.04 -6.68
N GLN A 184 2.23 -1.39 -5.80
CA GLN A 184 2.14 -1.62 -4.36
C GLN A 184 0.78 -1.16 -3.80
N MET A 185 0.33 0.05 -4.15
CA MET A 185 -0.96 0.55 -3.66
C MET A 185 -2.13 -0.30 -4.15
N ARG A 186 -2.11 -0.78 -5.41
CA ARG A 186 -3.09 -1.75 -5.90
C ARG A 186 -3.10 -3.03 -5.07
N GLY A 187 -1.93 -3.63 -4.81
CA GLY A 187 -1.84 -4.83 -3.98
C GLY A 187 -2.42 -4.60 -2.58
N LYS A 188 -2.12 -3.45 -1.97
CA LYS A 188 -2.67 -3.06 -0.67
C LYS A 188 -4.20 -2.89 -0.70
N ALA A 189 -4.76 -2.31 -1.77
CA ALA A 189 -6.22 -2.24 -1.94
C ALA A 189 -6.87 -3.63 -2.06
N GLU A 190 -6.24 -4.56 -2.80
CA GLU A 190 -6.74 -5.92 -2.96
C GLU A 190 -6.74 -6.69 -1.64
N SER A 191 -5.65 -6.59 -0.87
CA SER A 191 -5.54 -7.15 0.49
C SER A 191 -6.58 -6.56 1.43
N PHE A 192 -6.71 -5.23 1.47
CA PHE A 192 -7.74 -4.57 2.27
C PHE A 192 -9.17 -5.00 1.87
N ARG A 193 -9.46 -5.12 0.57
CA ARG A 193 -10.77 -5.55 0.08
C ARG A 193 -11.17 -6.93 0.61
N ALA A 194 -10.23 -7.86 0.68
CA ALA A 194 -10.48 -9.22 1.18
C ALA A 194 -10.92 -9.21 2.65
N ASP A 195 -10.39 -8.28 3.45
CA ASP A 195 -10.70 -8.13 4.88
C ASP A 195 -11.96 -7.30 5.10
N ALA A 196 -12.13 -6.23 4.34
CA ALA A 196 -13.33 -5.39 4.39
C ALA A 196 -14.62 -6.16 4.09
N VAL A 197 -14.55 -7.18 3.22
CA VAL A 197 -15.69 -8.08 2.96
C VAL A 197 -16.03 -8.95 4.17
N ARG A 198 -15.03 -9.36 4.95
CA ARG A 198 -15.20 -10.16 6.18
C ARG A 198 -15.70 -9.32 7.36
N HIS A 199 -15.38 -8.02 7.34
CA HIS A 199 -15.68 -7.07 8.42
C HIS A 199 -16.48 -5.86 7.89
N PRO A 200 -17.70 -6.06 7.36
CA PRO A 200 -18.47 -4.99 6.75
C PRO A 200 -18.82 -3.91 7.77
N GLY A 201 -18.59 -2.66 7.39
CA GLY A 201 -18.93 -1.50 8.21
C GLY A 201 -17.96 -1.23 9.36
N TRP A 202 -16.76 -1.81 9.35
CA TRP A 202 -15.69 -1.41 10.28
C TRP A 202 -14.96 -0.16 9.77
N SER A 203 -14.65 0.77 10.67
CA SER A 203 -13.67 1.83 10.43
C SER A 203 -12.27 1.41 10.90
N ILE A 204 -11.23 2.20 10.61
CA ILE A 204 -9.88 1.94 11.15
C ILE A 204 -9.94 1.95 12.68
N ARG A 205 -10.62 2.95 13.25
CA ARG A 205 -10.76 3.11 14.70
C ARG A 205 -11.47 1.92 15.35
N GLU A 206 -12.49 1.36 14.71
CA GLU A 206 -13.18 0.17 15.21
C GLU A 206 -12.32 -1.10 15.11
N ALA A 207 -11.62 -1.28 14.00
CA ALA A 207 -10.73 -2.42 13.78
C ALA A 207 -9.63 -2.47 14.86
N ASN A 208 -9.04 -1.30 15.18
CA ASN A 208 -8.01 -1.14 16.20
C ASN A 208 -8.42 -1.55 17.62
N VAL A 209 -9.72 -1.53 17.93
CA VAL A 209 -10.25 -1.88 19.27
C VAL A 209 -10.83 -3.29 19.30
N ARG A 210 -11.34 -3.77 18.16
CA ARG A 210 -12.09 -5.04 18.08
C ARG A 210 -11.22 -6.24 17.75
N THR A 211 -10.02 -6.03 17.25
CA THR A 211 -9.11 -7.12 16.89
C THR A 211 -8.04 -7.30 17.94
N GLU A 212 -7.84 -8.56 18.35
CA GLU A 212 -6.57 -8.99 18.96
C GLU A 212 -5.52 -9.29 17.87
N ASP A 213 -5.87 -9.05 16.60
CA ASP A 213 -5.05 -9.33 15.43
C ASP A 213 -4.20 -8.10 15.09
N TRP A 214 -2.93 -8.20 15.46
CA TRP A 214 -1.89 -7.21 15.21
C TRP A 214 -1.61 -6.96 13.71
N HIS A 215 -2.21 -7.74 12.80
CA HIS A 215 -2.07 -7.64 11.34
C HIS A 215 -3.38 -7.27 10.62
N ASP A 216 -4.16 -6.37 11.23
CA ASP A 216 -5.42 -5.93 10.65
C ASP A 216 -5.18 -5.05 9.40
N ARG A 217 -5.71 -5.48 8.24
CA ARG A 217 -5.58 -4.76 6.96
C ARG A 217 -6.27 -3.40 6.95
N PHE A 218 -7.09 -3.11 7.95
CA PHE A 218 -7.62 -1.78 8.21
C PHE A 218 -6.55 -0.82 8.75
N ILE A 219 -5.59 -1.31 9.53
CA ILE A 219 -4.54 -0.49 10.14
C ILE A 219 -3.39 -0.26 9.14
N TYR A 220 -2.93 -1.32 8.48
CA TYR A 220 -1.78 -1.28 7.58
C TYR A 220 -2.19 -0.76 6.19
N GLU A 221 -2.98 -1.52 5.43
CA GLU A 221 -3.28 -1.23 4.04
C GLU A 221 -4.25 -0.07 3.88
N LYS A 222 -5.39 -0.10 4.58
CA LYS A 222 -6.31 1.05 4.56
C LYS A 222 -5.62 2.27 5.17
N GLY A 223 -4.82 2.12 6.22
CA GLY A 223 -3.98 3.20 6.76
C GLY A 223 -3.04 3.80 5.71
N ALA A 224 -2.34 2.98 4.93
CA ALA A 224 -1.50 3.47 3.83
C ALA A 224 -2.30 4.22 2.77
N TRP A 225 -3.50 3.73 2.44
CA TRP A 225 -4.41 4.42 1.53
C TRP A 225 -4.93 5.75 2.07
N VAL A 226 -5.11 5.91 3.38
CA VAL A 226 -5.42 7.21 4.01
C VAL A 226 -4.33 8.23 3.67
N PHE A 227 -3.06 7.86 3.72
CA PHE A 227 -1.97 8.78 3.38
C PHE A 227 -1.81 8.98 1.86
N HIS A 228 -2.00 7.93 1.06
CA HIS A 228 -1.92 8.00 -0.39
C HIS A 228 -2.99 8.94 -0.99
N MET A 229 -4.24 8.80 -0.58
CA MET A 229 -5.32 9.70 -1.01
C MET A 229 -5.12 11.12 -0.47
N LEU A 230 -4.57 11.27 0.75
CA LEU A 230 -4.25 12.58 1.30
C LEU A 230 -3.19 13.30 0.45
N ARG A 231 -2.15 12.58 0.01
CA ARG A 231 -1.15 13.09 -0.93
C ARG A 231 -1.79 13.54 -2.24
N PHE A 232 -2.69 12.75 -2.79
CA PHE A 232 -3.41 13.12 -4.02
C PHE A 232 -4.24 14.40 -3.86
N LEU A 233 -4.94 14.55 -2.73
CA LEU A 233 -5.79 15.71 -2.46
C LEU A 233 -5.00 16.99 -2.15
N LEU A 234 -3.88 16.86 -1.43
CA LEU A 234 -3.02 17.99 -1.07
C LEU A 234 -2.08 18.41 -2.20
N GLY A 235 -1.63 17.46 -3.00
CA GLY A 235 -0.47 17.58 -3.89
C GLY A 235 0.85 17.29 -3.17
N ASP A 236 1.86 16.91 -3.95
CA ASP A 236 3.14 16.38 -3.44
C ASP A 236 3.88 17.33 -2.49
N GLU A 237 3.92 18.63 -2.82
CA GLU A 237 4.64 19.63 -2.02
C GLU A 237 4.00 19.83 -0.64
N ALA A 238 2.68 20.03 -0.61
CA ALA A 238 1.95 20.24 0.64
C ALA A 238 1.92 18.97 1.50
N PHE A 239 1.81 17.79 0.88
CA PHE A 239 1.90 16.51 1.58
C PHE A 239 3.28 16.28 2.17
N SER A 240 4.35 16.51 1.40
CA SER A 240 5.73 16.37 1.88
C SER A 240 6.01 17.32 3.05
N GLY A 241 5.54 18.56 2.95
CA GLY A 241 5.59 19.52 4.06
C GLY A 241 4.85 19.03 5.30
N LEU A 242 3.63 18.49 5.13
CA LEU A 242 2.81 17.96 6.22
C LEU A 242 3.50 16.80 6.94
N VAL A 243 4.00 15.79 6.22
CA VAL A 243 4.63 14.60 6.82
C VAL A 243 5.92 14.98 7.55
N ARG A 244 6.71 15.89 6.99
CA ARG A 244 7.90 16.42 7.64
C ARG A 244 7.56 17.23 8.91
N SER A 245 6.55 18.10 8.86
CA SER A 245 6.07 18.80 10.06
C SER A 245 5.56 17.81 11.12
N PHE A 246 4.85 16.76 10.70
CA PHE A 246 4.39 15.72 11.63
C PHE A 246 5.56 15.04 12.35
N ALA A 247 6.60 14.65 11.63
CA ALA A 247 7.80 14.05 12.21
C ALA A 247 8.54 14.99 13.19
N LEU A 248 8.68 16.27 12.83
CA LEU A 248 9.47 17.23 13.60
C LEU A 248 8.70 17.81 14.80
N ASP A 249 7.44 18.20 14.62
CA ASP A 249 6.63 18.86 15.66
C ASP A 249 6.18 17.88 16.75
N TYR A 250 6.13 16.59 16.42
CA TYR A 250 5.74 15.50 17.32
C TYR A 250 6.90 14.58 17.72
N ALA A 251 8.15 14.98 17.47
CA ALA A 251 9.32 14.25 17.98
C ALA A 251 9.24 14.11 19.51
N GLY A 252 9.26 12.87 20.01
CA GLY A 252 9.13 12.53 21.43
C GLY A 252 7.74 12.76 22.03
N ARG A 253 6.72 12.96 21.19
CA ARG A 253 5.32 13.21 21.60
C ARG A 253 4.41 12.18 20.94
N GLN A 254 3.30 11.88 21.59
CA GLN A 254 2.32 10.91 21.08
C GLN A 254 1.15 11.63 20.39
N PRO A 255 1.19 11.87 19.06
CA PRO A 255 0.10 12.53 18.36
C PRO A 255 -1.15 11.65 18.32
N SER A 256 -2.30 12.32 18.23
CA SER A 256 -3.59 11.71 17.95
C SER A 256 -4.05 11.99 16.52
N SER A 257 -5.10 11.31 16.07
CA SER A 257 -5.84 11.65 14.85
C SER A 257 -6.28 13.12 14.79
N ALA A 258 -6.56 13.75 15.95
CA ALA A 258 -6.91 15.17 16.01
C ALA A 258 -5.70 16.10 15.79
N ASP A 259 -4.50 15.67 16.14
CA ASP A 259 -3.24 16.35 15.81
C ASP A 259 -2.99 16.33 14.30
N LEU A 260 -3.11 15.16 13.67
CA LEU A 260 -2.97 15.02 12.23
C LEU A 260 -4.04 15.85 11.49
N ALA A 261 -5.30 15.84 11.95
CA ALA A 261 -6.37 16.65 11.37
C ALA A 261 -6.05 18.16 11.38
N ARG A 262 -5.40 18.66 12.44
CA ARG A 262 -4.94 20.05 12.50
C ARG A 262 -3.88 20.35 11.45
N LEU A 263 -2.86 19.50 11.31
CA LEU A 263 -1.85 19.67 10.27
C LEU A 263 -2.45 19.59 8.85
N ILE A 264 -3.42 18.70 8.63
CA ILE A 264 -4.15 18.63 7.35
C ILE A 264 -4.87 19.95 7.07
N ALA A 265 -5.60 20.49 8.03
CA ALA A 265 -6.30 21.77 7.87
C ALA A 265 -5.33 22.93 7.57
N GLU A 266 -4.14 22.91 8.19
CA GLU A 266 -3.10 23.89 7.93
C GLU A 266 -2.49 23.77 6.53
N ALA A 267 -2.17 22.56 6.08
CA ALA A 267 -1.70 22.30 4.71
C ALA A 267 -2.77 22.63 3.66
N ALA A 268 -4.05 22.47 4.01
CA ALA A 268 -5.18 22.70 3.13
C ALA A 268 -5.64 24.16 3.00
N ARG A 269 -5.02 25.14 3.69
CA ARG A 269 -5.51 26.54 3.76
C ARG A 269 -5.82 27.18 2.39
N LYS A 270 -5.02 26.86 1.37
CA LYS A 270 -5.16 27.36 -0.01
C LYS A 270 -5.61 26.27 -0.99
N ASN A 271 -5.91 25.07 -0.51
CA ASN A 271 -6.28 23.94 -1.33
C ASN A 271 -7.77 24.04 -1.73
N PRO A 272 -8.14 23.77 -3.01
CA PRO A 272 -9.53 23.82 -3.45
C PRO A 272 -10.45 22.82 -2.73
N ASN A 273 -9.90 21.71 -2.21
CA ASN A 273 -10.62 20.68 -1.47
C ASN A 273 -10.65 20.92 0.04
N ARG A 274 -10.33 22.13 0.51
CA ARG A 274 -10.19 22.46 1.94
C ARG A 274 -11.34 21.93 2.82
N ALA A 275 -12.59 22.15 2.41
CA ALA A 275 -13.74 21.70 3.20
C ALA A 275 -13.80 20.17 3.34
N TYR A 276 -13.40 19.43 2.30
CA TYR A 276 -13.30 17.97 2.38
C TYR A 276 -12.14 17.57 3.31
N LEU A 277 -10.97 18.19 3.13
CA LEU A 277 -9.76 17.93 3.91
C LEU A 277 -9.93 18.21 5.42
N GLU A 278 -10.69 19.23 5.80
CA GLU A 278 -11.01 19.55 7.22
C GLU A 278 -11.80 18.42 7.91
N SER A 279 -12.51 17.57 7.14
CA SER A 279 -13.26 16.41 7.64
C SER A 279 -12.59 15.06 7.32
N TYR A 280 -11.38 15.07 6.74
CA TYR A 280 -10.76 13.89 6.13
C TYR A 280 -10.58 12.72 7.11
N ILE A 281 -10.05 12.99 8.30
CA ILE A 281 -9.82 11.96 9.32
C ILE A 281 -11.14 11.36 9.81
N ALA A 282 -12.15 12.19 10.05
CA ALA A 282 -13.47 11.71 10.48
C ALA A 282 -14.12 10.77 9.42
N ARG A 283 -13.83 10.99 8.15
CA ARG A 283 -14.38 10.21 7.03
C ARG A 283 -13.67 8.89 6.83
N TRP A 284 -12.34 8.92 6.83
CA TRP A 284 -11.51 7.78 6.40
C TRP A 284 -10.95 6.93 7.53
N VAL A 285 -10.77 7.51 8.72
CA VAL A 285 -10.24 6.82 9.90
C VAL A 285 -11.38 6.43 10.84
N ASP A 286 -12.23 7.41 11.21
CA ASP A 286 -13.35 7.17 12.14
C ASP A 286 -14.57 6.60 11.42
N GLY A 287 -14.74 6.96 10.15
CA GLY A 287 -15.84 6.56 9.30
C GLY A 287 -15.58 5.34 8.42
N THR A 288 -16.64 4.94 7.72
CA THR A 288 -16.71 3.76 6.84
C THR A 288 -16.89 4.18 5.38
N GLU A 289 -16.49 5.40 5.03
CA GLU A 289 -16.64 5.92 3.69
C GLU A 289 -15.99 5.01 2.65
N THR A 290 -16.68 4.85 1.53
CA THR A 290 -16.21 4.13 0.37
C THR A 290 -16.40 4.99 -0.86
N VAL A 291 -15.57 4.73 -1.87
CA VAL A 291 -15.65 5.37 -3.18
C VAL A 291 -15.85 4.27 -4.22
N ASP A 292 -16.74 4.50 -5.17
CA ASP A 292 -17.00 3.64 -6.33
C ASP A 292 -17.31 4.55 -7.52
N PHE A 293 -16.26 5.02 -8.21
CA PHE A 293 -16.45 5.98 -9.29
C PHE A 293 -16.91 5.29 -10.56
N CYS A 294 -17.97 5.80 -11.19
CA CYS A 294 -18.42 5.32 -12.49
C CYS A 294 -18.89 6.45 -13.39
N LEU A 295 -18.95 6.17 -14.69
CA LEU A 295 -19.48 7.09 -15.70
C LEU A 295 -20.89 6.70 -16.14
N LYS A 296 -21.74 7.71 -16.30
CA LYS A 296 -23.04 7.64 -16.96
C LYS A 296 -23.15 8.67 -18.07
N GLU A 297 -24.14 8.48 -18.94
CA GLU A 297 -24.49 9.41 -20.02
C GLU A 297 -23.28 9.87 -20.86
N VAL A 298 -22.36 8.94 -21.13
CA VAL A 298 -21.13 9.25 -21.84
C VAL A 298 -21.43 9.40 -23.33
N ALA A 299 -21.18 10.60 -23.86
CA ALA A 299 -21.41 10.95 -25.25
C ALA A 299 -20.23 11.77 -25.77
N ALA A 300 -19.81 11.49 -27.01
CA ALA A 300 -18.79 12.28 -27.68
C ALA A 300 -19.26 12.70 -29.07
N ALA A 301 -19.12 13.97 -29.40
CA ALA A 301 -19.55 14.52 -30.68
C ALA A 301 -18.53 15.51 -31.24
N ARG A 302 -18.33 15.49 -32.56
CA ARG A 302 -17.60 16.54 -33.27
C ARG A 302 -18.52 17.74 -33.47
N ARG A 303 -18.09 18.91 -32.99
CA ARG A 303 -18.78 20.19 -33.15
C ARG A 303 -18.46 20.81 -34.52
N SER A 304 -19.24 21.82 -34.91
CA SER A 304 -19.12 22.49 -36.21
C SER A 304 -17.77 23.19 -36.42
N ASP A 305 -17.07 23.55 -35.34
CA ASP A 305 -15.72 24.12 -35.35
C ASP A 305 -14.61 23.06 -35.49
N GLY A 306 -14.98 21.79 -35.66
CA GLY A 306 -14.06 20.66 -35.82
C GLY A 306 -13.56 20.05 -34.50
N ARG A 307 -13.83 20.67 -33.34
CA ARG A 307 -13.42 20.14 -32.03
C ARG A 307 -14.31 18.97 -31.63
N VAL A 308 -13.75 17.99 -30.91
CA VAL A 308 -14.55 16.92 -30.29
C VAL A 308 -14.87 17.34 -28.86
N VAL A 309 -16.13 17.19 -28.45
CA VAL A 309 -16.57 17.41 -27.08
C VAL A 309 -17.01 16.07 -26.51
N LEU A 310 -16.42 15.68 -25.39
CA LEU A 310 -16.83 14.55 -24.57
C LEU A 310 -17.65 15.08 -23.39
N GLU A 311 -18.87 14.57 -23.25
CA GLU A 311 -19.78 14.85 -22.14
C GLU A 311 -20.02 13.55 -21.38
N PHE A 312 -19.99 13.61 -20.05
CA PHE A 312 -20.29 12.48 -19.19
C PHE A 312 -20.80 12.96 -17.84
N VAL A 313 -21.46 12.06 -17.12
CA VAL A 313 -21.79 12.24 -15.71
C VAL A 313 -20.89 11.32 -14.91
N LEU A 314 -20.06 11.89 -14.03
CA LEU A 314 -19.29 11.15 -13.04
C LEU A 314 -20.18 10.93 -11.81
N GLU A 315 -20.28 9.69 -11.35
CA GLU A 315 -20.98 9.34 -10.11
C GLU A 315 -20.04 8.64 -9.13
N ASP A 316 -20.28 8.82 -7.84
CA ASP A 316 -19.72 7.99 -6.77
C ASP A 316 -20.83 7.07 -6.24
N ALA A 317 -20.86 5.84 -6.73
CA ALA A 317 -21.84 4.82 -6.35
C ALA A 317 -21.61 4.26 -4.93
N GLY A 318 -20.49 4.61 -4.29
CA GLY A 318 -20.18 4.26 -2.90
C GLY A 318 -21.01 5.08 -1.90
N GLY A 319 -21.68 6.13 -2.37
CA GLY A 319 -22.37 7.10 -1.52
C GLY A 319 -21.43 8.10 -0.86
N GLY A 320 -20.13 8.05 -1.18
CA GLY A 320 -19.14 9.02 -0.79
C GLY A 320 -19.28 10.35 -1.53
N SER A 321 -18.43 11.30 -1.17
CA SER A 321 -18.35 12.60 -1.84
C SER A 321 -16.90 12.98 -2.09
N PHE A 322 -16.09 12.00 -2.53
CA PHE A 322 -14.67 12.22 -2.78
C PHE A 322 -14.50 13.33 -3.83
N PRO A 323 -13.68 14.35 -3.56
CA PRO A 323 -13.87 15.67 -4.17
C PRO A 323 -13.28 15.79 -5.58
N GLN A 324 -12.41 14.85 -5.98
CA GLN A 324 -11.76 14.86 -7.28
C GLN A 324 -11.31 13.45 -7.69
N VAL A 325 -11.22 13.22 -8.99
CA VAL A 325 -10.60 12.00 -9.54
C VAL A 325 -9.97 12.32 -10.88
N GLU A 326 -8.90 11.62 -11.21
CA GLU A 326 -8.27 11.77 -12.51
C GLU A 326 -9.03 10.96 -13.56
N VAL A 327 -9.18 11.50 -14.77
CA VAL A 327 -9.77 10.79 -15.90
C VAL A 327 -8.80 10.86 -17.07
N CYS A 328 -8.49 9.70 -17.64
CA CYS A 328 -7.69 9.57 -18.85
C CYS A 328 -8.56 9.16 -20.03
N VAL A 329 -8.43 9.88 -21.14
CA VAL A 329 -9.11 9.60 -22.39
C VAL A 329 -8.09 9.24 -23.45
N THR A 330 -8.20 8.04 -24.02
CA THR A 330 -7.42 7.65 -25.21
C THR A 330 -8.28 7.83 -26.46
N CYS A 331 -7.82 8.63 -27.41
CA CYS A 331 -8.47 8.84 -28.70
C CYS A 331 -8.13 7.72 -29.69
N ARG A 332 -8.92 7.62 -30.77
CA ARG A 332 -8.73 6.60 -31.82
C ARG A 332 -7.42 6.71 -32.59
N ASP A 333 -6.78 7.87 -32.56
CA ASP A 333 -5.46 8.11 -33.15
C ASP A 333 -4.31 7.72 -32.19
N GLY A 334 -4.62 7.22 -30.99
CA GLY A 334 -3.65 6.83 -29.97
C GLY A 334 -3.24 7.96 -29.02
N SER A 335 -3.68 9.21 -29.26
CA SER A 335 -3.39 10.31 -28.33
C SER A 335 -4.13 10.15 -27.00
N THR A 336 -3.46 10.50 -25.89
CA THR A 336 -4.01 10.41 -24.54
C THR A 336 -4.13 11.80 -23.90
N PHE A 337 -5.22 12.01 -23.16
CA PHE A 337 -5.50 13.24 -22.42
C PHE A 337 -5.90 12.89 -21.00
N THR A 338 -5.12 13.35 -20.04
CA THR A 338 -5.40 13.16 -18.62
C THR A 338 -5.79 14.50 -18.01
N PHE A 339 -6.89 14.53 -17.26
CA PHE A 339 -7.36 15.72 -16.56
C PHE A 339 -8.02 15.36 -15.24
N LEU A 340 -8.01 16.30 -14.31
CA LEU A 340 -8.66 16.18 -13.02
C LEU A 340 -10.11 16.65 -13.14
N THR A 341 -11.06 15.82 -12.71
CA THR A 341 -12.46 16.25 -12.56
C THR A 341 -12.67 16.81 -11.16
N THR A 342 -13.50 17.83 -11.03
CA THR A 342 -14.20 18.06 -9.76
C THR A 342 -15.16 16.89 -9.50
N GLY A 343 -15.61 16.69 -8.26
CA GLY A 343 -16.37 15.50 -7.82
C GLY A 343 -17.64 15.13 -8.63
N PRO A 344 -18.48 14.23 -8.11
CA PRO A 344 -19.65 13.72 -8.84
C PRO A 344 -20.50 14.83 -9.49
N GLY A 345 -20.84 14.66 -10.78
CA GLY A 345 -21.53 15.68 -11.55
C GLY A 345 -21.34 15.54 -13.06
N ARG A 346 -21.95 16.46 -13.82
CA ARG A 346 -21.82 16.52 -15.27
C ARG A 346 -20.53 17.26 -15.65
N HIS A 347 -19.75 16.65 -16.53
CA HIS A 347 -18.48 17.15 -17.03
C HIS A 347 -18.52 17.28 -18.56
N SER A 348 -17.78 18.25 -19.09
CA SER A 348 -17.63 18.50 -20.52
C SER A 348 -16.18 18.86 -20.84
N VAL A 349 -15.56 18.13 -21.75
CA VAL A 349 -14.12 18.24 -22.06
C VAL A 349 -13.89 18.30 -23.56
N HIS A 350 -13.01 19.20 -23.98
CA HIS A 350 -12.57 19.30 -25.36
C HIS A 350 -11.44 18.30 -25.65
N LEU A 351 -11.59 17.52 -26.72
CA LEU A 351 -10.63 16.51 -27.17
C LEU A 351 -10.11 16.86 -28.58
N ALA A 352 -8.87 16.46 -28.85
CA ALA A 352 -8.28 16.58 -30.18
C ALA A 352 -8.85 15.57 -31.20
N GLY A 353 -9.34 14.43 -30.70
CA GLY A 353 -9.84 13.32 -31.51
C GLY A 353 -11.09 12.68 -30.93
N LEU A 354 -11.67 11.73 -31.68
CA LEU A 354 -12.78 10.93 -31.17
C LEU A 354 -12.27 9.96 -30.09
N PRO A 355 -12.90 9.92 -28.90
CA PRO A 355 -12.49 9.02 -27.84
C PRO A 355 -12.72 7.55 -28.23
N ALA A 356 -11.75 6.71 -27.89
CA ALA A 356 -11.80 5.26 -28.01
C ALA A 356 -11.94 4.57 -26.64
N ARG A 357 -11.28 5.12 -25.62
CA ARG A 357 -11.22 4.58 -24.27
C ARG A 357 -11.30 5.73 -23.26
N ILE A 358 -12.00 5.53 -22.15
CA ILE A 358 -12.04 6.46 -21.02
C ILE A 358 -11.79 5.64 -19.76
N GLU A 359 -10.82 6.05 -18.95
CA GLU A 359 -10.39 5.36 -17.75
C GLU A 359 -10.41 6.33 -16.57
N ILE A 360 -11.14 5.97 -15.52
CA ILE A 360 -11.15 6.69 -14.25
C ILE A 360 -9.98 6.20 -13.39
N ASP A 361 -9.25 7.17 -12.85
CA ASP A 361 -8.14 6.98 -11.91
C ASP A 361 -7.05 6.00 -12.41
N PRO A 362 -6.47 6.21 -13.61
CA PRO A 362 -5.56 5.23 -14.23
C PRO A 362 -4.35 4.89 -13.34
N ASP A 363 -3.94 5.83 -12.49
CA ASP A 363 -2.77 5.73 -11.61
C ASP A 363 -3.13 5.35 -10.16
N PHE A 364 -4.33 4.82 -9.88
CA PHE A 364 -4.71 4.30 -8.56
C PHE A 364 -4.54 5.32 -7.42
N LYS A 365 -4.94 6.57 -7.62
CA LYS A 365 -4.84 7.66 -6.64
C LYS A 365 -5.99 7.65 -5.63
N VAL A 366 -7.06 6.90 -5.88
CA VAL A 366 -8.24 6.81 -5.01
C VAL A 366 -8.55 5.36 -4.64
N LEU A 367 -8.87 5.13 -3.36
CA LEU A 367 -9.27 3.81 -2.83
C LEU A 367 -10.68 3.44 -3.31
N ASP A 368 -10.75 3.03 -4.56
CA ASP A 368 -11.93 2.43 -5.17
C ASP A 368 -11.77 0.90 -5.17
N LEU A 369 -12.64 0.21 -4.43
CA LEU A 369 -12.58 -1.25 -4.28
C LEU A 369 -13.35 -2.00 -5.39
N ARG A 370 -14.02 -1.29 -6.30
CA ARG A 370 -14.94 -1.83 -7.32
C ARG A 370 -14.63 -1.36 -8.74
N ARG A 371 -13.35 -1.22 -9.05
CA ARG A 371 -12.82 -0.65 -10.31
C ARG A 371 -13.22 -1.31 -11.64
N GLY A 372 -14.05 -2.36 -11.66
CA GLY A 372 -14.52 -2.99 -12.91
C GLY A 372 -15.36 -2.05 -13.79
N ASN A 373 -15.93 -1.02 -13.19
CA ASN A 373 -16.68 0.05 -13.82
C ASN A 373 -15.84 1.32 -14.05
N ASN A 374 -14.52 1.31 -13.85
CA ASN A 374 -13.68 2.50 -14.04
C ASN A 374 -13.22 2.65 -15.49
N LEU A 375 -13.31 1.57 -16.28
CA LEU A 375 -12.87 1.55 -17.66
C LEU A 375 -14.03 1.46 -18.65
N TYR A 376 -14.06 2.33 -19.65
CA TYR A 376 -15.08 2.39 -20.70
C TYR A 376 -14.46 2.33 -22.09
N HIS A 377 -15.13 1.60 -23.00
CA HIS A 377 -14.74 1.47 -24.40
C HIS A 377 -15.82 2.04 -25.32
N GLY A 378 -15.39 2.81 -26.33
CA GLY A 378 -16.26 3.33 -27.36
C GLY A 378 -16.63 2.26 -28.39
N VAL A 379 -17.89 1.85 -28.45
CA VAL A 379 -18.43 0.84 -29.38
C VAL A 379 -19.63 1.43 -30.12
N GLY A 380 -19.52 1.60 -31.44
CA GLY A 380 -20.65 2.06 -32.27
C GLY A 380 -21.22 3.44 -31.91
N GLY A 381 -20.43 4.31 -31.26
CA GLY A 381 -20.88 5.63 -30.80
C GLY A 381 -21.44 5.66 -29.38
N LEU A 382 -21.56 4.50 -28.71
CA LEU A 382 -21.85 4.37 -27.29
C LEU A 382 -20.57 4.07 -26.51
N PHE A 383 -20.58 4.33 -25.22
CA PHE A 383 -19.52 3.91 -24.30
C PHE A 383 -20.06 2.84 -23.35
N VAL A 384 -19.32 1.73 -23.26
CA VAL A 384 -19.70 0.58 -22.44
C VAL A 384 -18.57 0.27 -21.48
N SER A 385 -18.88 0.03 -20.21
CA SER A 385 -17.85 -0.32 -19.22
C SER A 385 -17.23 -1.69 -19.51
N GLU A 386 -15.96 -1.86 -19.15
CA GLU A 386 -15.23 -3.11 -19.31
C GLU A 386 -15.93 -4.25 -18.57
N GLU A 387 -16.41 -4.02 -17.35
CA GLU A 387 -17.23 -4.99 -16.63
C GLU A 387 -18.47 -5.39 -17.42
N THR A 388 -19.18 -4.44 -18.04
CA THR A 388 -20.37 -4.73 -18.85
C THR A 388 -20.01 -5.59 -20.06
N LEU A 389 -18.90 -5.29 -20.74
CA LEU A 389 -18.38 -6.11 -21.84
C LEU A 389 -18.00 -7.52 -21.38
N ARG A 390 -17.32 -7.64 -20.23
CA ARG A 390 -16.96 -8.95 -19.64
C ARG A 390 -18.21 -9.76 -19.30
N ARG A 391 -19.21 -9.15 -18.66
CA ARG A 391 -20.51 -9.80 -18.35
C ARG A 391 -21.23 -10.23 -19.62
N ALA A 392 -21.30 -9.38 -20.64
CA ALA A 392 -21.91 -9.71 -21.92
C ALA A 392 -21.18 -10.86 -22.63
N GLY A 393 -19.85 -10.85 -22.63
CA GLY A 393 -19.01 -11.93 -23.17
C GLY A 393 -19.23 -13.27 -22.46
N LEU A 394 -19.32 -13.25 -21.12
CA LEU A 394 -19.66 -14.42 -20.31
C LEU A 394 -21.07 -14.94 -20.62
N CYS A 395 -22.06 -14.05 -20.78
CA CYS A 395 -23.42 -14.43 -21.16
C CYS A 395 -23.48 -15.04 -22.57
N LEU A 396 -22.74 -14.50 -23.54
CA LEU A 396 -22.61 -15.07 -24.88
C LEU A 396 -21.96 -16.46 -24.86
N ALA A 397 -20.88 -16.63 -24.09
CA ALA A 397 -20.22 -17.93 -23.91
C ALA A 397 -21.14 -18.96 -23.25
N ALA A 398 -21.87 -18.56 -22.19
CA ALA A 398 -22.85 -19.42 -21.51
C ALA A 398 -24.03 -19.79 -22.43
N GLY A 399 -24.53 -18.84 -23.22
CA GLY A 399 -25.58 -19.06 -24.21
C GLY A 399 -25.15 -20.04 -25.31
N LEU A 400 -23.93 -19.90 -25.83
CA LEU A 400 -23.34 -20.84 -26.79
C LEU A 400 -23.14 -22.23 -26.19
N ALA A 401 -22.68 -22.33 -24.94
CA ALA A 401 -22.52 -23.61 -24.24
C ALA A 401 -23.87 -24.33 -24.02
N LEU A 402 -24.92 -23.59 -23.63
CA LEU A 402 -26.28 -24.12 -23.49
C LEU A 402 -26.87 -24.54 -24.84
N ALA A 403 -26.64 -23.78 -25.90
CA ALA A 403 -27.07 -24.13 -27.26
C ALA A 403 -26.36 -25.41 -27.76
N ALA A 404 -25.06 -25.53 -27.52
CA ALA A 404 -24.27 -26.72 -27.85
C ALA A 404 -24.75 -27.96 -27.06
N ALA A 405 -25.01 -27.82 -25.75
CA ALA A 405 -25.57 -28.89 -24.92
C ALA A 405 -26.98 -29.30 -25.37
N GLY A 406 -27.82 -28.33 -25.78
CA GLY A 406 -29.13 -28.56 -26.37
C GLY A 406 -29.07 -29.32 -27.70
N LEU A 407 -28.11 -28.96 -28.58
CA LEU A 407 -27.85 -29.68 -29.83
C LEU A 407 -27.41 -31.12 -29.56
N LEU A 408 -26.47 -31.33 -28.63
CA LEU A 408 -25.99 -32.66 -28.25
C LEU A 408 -27.10 -33.54 -27.67
N ARG A 409 -28.00 -32.98 -26.85
CA ARG A 409 -29.20 -33.70 -26.34
C ARG A 409 -30.17 -34.06 -27.45
N ARG A 410 -30.39 -33.18 -28.45
CA ARG A 410 -31.24 -33.46 -29.62
C ARG A 410 -30.63 -34.53 -30.53
N VAL A 411 -29.31 -34.51 -30.74
CA VAL A 411 -28.58 -35.55 -31.49
C VAL A 411 -28.64 -36.90 -30.78
N ARG A 412 -28.48 -36.94 -29.44
CA ARG A 412 -28.65 -38.17 -28.65
C ARG A 412 -30.08 -38.71 -28.71
N ARG A 413 -31.10 -37.85 -28.64
CA ARG A 413 -32.52 -38.26 -28.78
C ARG A 413 -32.87 -38.75 -30.19
N ARG A 414 -32.26 -38.20 -31.25
CA ARG A 414 -32.44 -38.71 -32.63
C ARG A 414 -31.75 -40.05 -32.90
N ARG A 415 -30.70 -40.40 -32.13
CA ARG A 415 -30.03 -41.71 -32.19
C ARG A 415 -30.73 -42.79 -31.36
N ALA A 416 -31.52 -42.40 -30.35
CA ALA A 416 -32.39 -43.31 -29.63
C ALA A 416 -33.70 -43.49 -30.43
N GLY A 417 -33.72 -44.47 -31.34
CA GLY A 417 -34.95 -44.90 -32.01
C GLY A 417 -36.01 -45.42 -31.02
N PRO A 418 -37.26 -45.65 -31.47
CA PRO A 418 -38.36 -46.03 -30.59
C PRO A 418 -38.04 -47.33 -29.84
N VAL A 419 -38.20 -47.28 -28.52
CA VAL A 419 -38.01 -48.44 -27.64
C VAL A 419 -39.20 -49.38 -27.85
N THR A 420 -38.99 -50.51 -28.53
CA THR A 420 -39.95 -51.63 -28.55
C THR A 420 -40.07 -52.24 -27.16
N PRO A 421 -41.29 -52.53 -26.67
CA PRO A 421 -41.49 -53.15 -25.37
C PRO A 421 -41.04 -54.62 -25.41
N PRO A 422 -40.61 -55.20 -24.27
CA PRO A 422 -40.07 -56.55 -24.24
C PRO A 422 -41.17 -57.59 -24.48
N VAL A 423 -40.88 -58.53 -25.37
CA VAL A 423 -41.70 -59.72 -25.65
C VAL A 423 -41.60 -60.69 -24.47
N ALA A 424 -42.75 -61.14 -23.97
CA ALA A 424 -42.84 -62.18 -22.95
C ALA A 424 -42.31 -63.52 -23.49
N ALA A 425 -41.45 -64.19 -22.70
CA ALA A 425 -40.96 -65.54 -22.99
C ALA A 425 -42.01 -66.59 -22.58
N PRO A 426 -42.20 -67.68 -23.34
CA PRO A 426 -43.20 -68.69 -23.00
C PRO A 426 -42.63 -69.72 -22.04
N ARG A 427 -43.29 -69.88 -20.88
CA ARG A 427 -43.78 -71.17 -20.36
C ARG A 427 -44.78 -70.93 -19.23
#